data_AF-Q76H10-F1
#
_entry.id   AF-Q76H10-F1
#
_cell.length_a   1.000
_cell.length_b   1.000
_cell.length_c   1.000
_cell.angle_alpha   90.00
_cell.angle_beta   90.00
_cell.angle_gamma   90.00
#
_symmetry.space_group_name_H-M   'P 1'
#
loop_
_entity.id
_entity.type
_entity.pdbx_description
1 polymer ?
#
loop_
_entity_poly.entity_id
_entity_poly.type
_entity_poly.pdbx_seq_one_letter_code
_entity_poly.pdbx_strand_id
1 'polypeptide(L)'
;LLVGGMTRVPKVQEVVSEIFGKSPSKGVNPDEAVAMGAALQGGILRGDVKELLLLDVTPLSLGIETLGGIFTRLINRNTTIPTKKSQVFSTAADNQTQVGI
;
A
#
# COMPACT_ATOMS: atom_id res chain seq x y z
N LEU A 1 11.02 -7.61 10.70
CA LEU A 1 10.75 -6.52 11.66
C LEU A 1 9.43 -6.82 12.33
N LEU A 2 9.29 -6.56 13.63
CA LEU A 2 8.01 -6.65 14.34
C LEU A 2 7.57 -5.24 14.73
N VAL A 3 6.30 -4.91 14.49
CA VAL A 3 5.73 -3.58 14.75
C VAL A 3 4.38 -3.76 15.46
N GLY A 4 4.13 -2.93 16.48
CA GLY A 4 2.94 -2.96 17.33
C GLY A 4 3.09 -3.82 18.59
N GLY A 5 2.52 -3.36 19.71
CA GLY A 5 2.71 -3.98 21.03
C GLY A 5 2.27 -5.45 21.14
N MET A 6 1.28 -5.86 20.35
CA MET A 6 0.84 -7.26 20.30
C MET A 6 1.93 -8.22 19.79
N THR A 7 2.97 -7.71 19.12
CA THR A 7 4.13 -8.53 18.71
C THR A 7 5.05 -8.92 19.87
N ARG A 8 4.82 -8.39 21.07
CA ARG A 8 5.53 -8.80 22.31
C ARG A 8 5.04 -10.16 22.83
N VAL A 9 3.87 -10.62 22.38
CA VAL A 9 3.34 -11.93 22.75
C VAL A 9 4.29 -13.03 22.25
N PRO A 10 4.82 -13.92 23.12
CA PRO A 10 5.81 -14.93 22.72
C PRO A 10 5.34 -15.81 21.57
N LYS A 11 4.05 -16.19 21.59
CA LYS A 11 3.48 -17.05 20.54
C LYS A 11 3.49 -16.39 19.15
N VAL A 12 3.31 -15.07 19.09
CA VAL A 12 3.37 -14.32 17.83
C VAL A 12 4.79 -14.34 17.27
N GLN A 13 5.81 -14.17 18.12
CA GLN A 13 7.21 -14.19 17.69
C GLN A 13 7.65 -15.58 17.22
N GLU A 14 7.19 -16.63 17.89
CA GLU A 14 7.43 -18.02 17.51
C GLU A 14 6.84 -18.32 16.13
N VAL A 15 5.54 -18.05 15.93
CA VAL A 15 4.85 -18.28 14.65
C VAL A 15 5.52 -17.52 13.51
N VAL A 16 5.91 -16.27 13.72
CA VAL A 16 6.65 -15.50 12.70
C VAL A 16 8.02 -16.13 12.42
N SER A 17 8.74 -16.59 13.44
CA SER A 17 10.04 -17.25 13.26
C SER A 17 9.92 -18.56 12.48
N GLU A 18 8.87 -19.33 12.70
CA GLU A 18 8.55 -20.57 11.97
C GLU A 18 8.24 -20.28 10.49
N ILE A 19 7.39 -19.29 10.21
CA ILE A 19 6.98 -18.94 8.83
C ILE A 19 8.18 -18.48 8.00
N PHE A 20 9.07 -17.67 8.57
CA PHE A 20 10.17 -17.03 7.82
C PHE A 20 11.53 -17.71 8.03
N GLY A 21 11.63 -18.72 8.91
CA GLY A 21 12.86 -19.45 9.22
C GLY A 21 13.99 -18.56 9.79
N LYS A 22 13.66 -17.39 10.33
CA LYS A 22 14.61 -16.37 10.79
C LYS A 22 14.08 -15.68 12.05
N SER A 23 14.98 -15.40 12.98
CA SER A 23 14.60 -14.64 14.18
C SER A 23 14.19 -13.21 13.82
N PRO A 24 13.06 -12.71 14.33
CA PRO A 24 12.63 -11.34 14.09
C PRO A 24 13.61 -10.32 14.69
N SER A 25 13.86 -9.24 13.95
CA SER A 25 14.68 -8.12 14.43
C SER A 25 14.03 -7.43 15.63
N LYS A 26 14.85 -7.17 16.67
CA LYS A 26 14.49 -6.44 17.90
C LYS A 26 15.20 -5.09 18.03
N GLY A 27 15.79 -4.58 16.93
CA GLY A 27 16.63 -3.37 16.95
C GLY A 27 15.88 -2.05 17.12
N VAL A 28 14.54 -2.06 17.03
CA VAL A 28 13.69 -0.87 17.18
C VAL A 28 12.52 -1.23 18.10
N ASN A 29 12.13 -0.30 18.98
CA ASN A 29 10.96 -0.47 19.83
C ASN A 29 9.70 -0.64 18.95
N PRO A 30 8.98 -1.78 19.04
CA PRO A 30 7.83 -2.05 18.17
C PRO A 30 6.68 -1.06 18.35
N ASP A 31 6.60 -0.40 19.50
CA ASP A 31 5.54 0.56 19.84
C ASP A 31 5.79 1.97 19.24
N GLU A 32 7.06 2.29 18.95
CA GLU A 32 7.48 3.62 18.50
C GLU A 32 7.97 3.64 17.04
N ALA A 33 8.26 2.46 16.47
CA ALA A 33 8.85 2.33 15.13
C ALA A 33 8.08 3.09 14.04
N VAL A 34 6.75 3.08 14.10
CA VAL A 34 5.89 3.78 13.12
C VAL A 34 6.05 5.30 13.24
N ALA A 35 6.03 5.81 14.47
CA ALA A 35 6.16 7.25 14.72
C ALA A 35 7.55 7.77 14.31
N MET A 36 8.61 7.00 14.60
CA MET A 36 9.96 7.33 14.14
C MET A 36 10.06 7.36 12.62
N GLY A 37 9.47 6.39 11.93
CA GLY A 37 9.42 6.37 10.46
C GLY A 37 8.70 7.58 9.88
N ALA A 38 7.57 7.99 10.48
CA ALA A 38 6.85 9.18 10.06
C ALA A 38 7.66 10.47 10.26
N ALA A 39 8.39 10.59 11.38
CA ALA A 39 9.26 11.73 11.65
C ALA A 39 10.42 11.84 10.64
N LEU A 40 11.04 10.70 10.29
CA LEU A 40 12.07 10.64 9.24
C LEU A 40 11.51 11.07 7.89
N GLN A 41 10.32 10.59 7.52
CA GLN A 41 9.65 11.00 6.28
C GLN A 41 9.35 12.51 6.26
N GLY A 42 8.95 13.09 7.40
CA GLY A 42 8.77 14.54 7.54
C GLY A 42 10.08 15.32 7.32
N GLY A 43 11.19 14.84 7.87
CA GLY A 43 12.52 15.42 7.64
C GLY A 43 12.97 15.35 6.18
N ILE A 44 12.66 14.25 5.48
CA ILE A 44 12.93 14.10 4.05
C ILE A 44 12.13 15.13 3.24
N LEU A 45 10.83 15.30 3.53
CA LEU A 45 9.98 16.27 2.84
C LEU A 45 10.41 17.72 3.10
N ARG A 46 10.97 18.02 4.28
CA ARG A 46 11.54 19.34 4.61
C ARG A 46 12.90 19.59 3.96
N GLY A 47 13.59 18.53 3.51
CA GLY A 47 14.92 18.60 2.91
C GLY A 47 16.07 18.54 3.93
N ASP A 48 15.78 18.23 5.19
CA ASP A 48 16.77 18.07 6.27
C ASP A 48 17.57 16.77 6.11
N VAL A 49 16.99 15.77 5.43
CA VAL A 49 17.62 14.48 5.12
C VAL A 49 17.67 14.32 3.59
N LYS A 50 18.88 14.17 3.04
CA LYS A 50 19.11 13.95 1.61
C LYS A 50 19.52 12.48 1.39
N GLU A 51 19.18 11.92 0.22
CA GLU A 51 19.57 10.58 -0.26
C GLU A 51 18.68 9.38 0.10
N LEU A 52 17.38 9.59 0.36
CA LEU A 52 16.43 8.46 0.45
C LEU A 52 15.39 8.52 -0.66
N LEU A 53 15.36 7.49 -1.51
CA LEU A 53 14.30 7.29 -2.49
C LEU A 53 13.24 6.37 -1.88
N LEU A 54 12.04 6.90 -1.64
CA LEU A 54 10.90 6.13 -1.19
C LEU A 54 10.01 5.76 -2.39
N LEU A 55 9.88 4.47 -2.66
CA LEU A 55 8.96 3.93 -3.67
C LEU A 55 7.85 3.17 -2.95
N ASP A 56 6.66 3.75 -2.93
CA ASP A 56 5.47 3.12 -2.35
C ASP A 56 4.58 2.53 -3.46
N VAL A 57 3.64 1.65 -3.11
CA VAL A 57 2.78 0.92 -4.05
C VAL A 57 1.31 0.91 -3.62
N THR A 58 0.39 0.79 -4.57
CA THR A 58 -1.04 0.63 -4.29
C THR A 58 -1.33 -0.73 -3.62
N PRO A 59 -2.12 -0.82 -2.53
CA PRO A 59 -2.37 -2.11 -1.88
C PRO A 59 -3.40 -2.97 -2.61
N LEU A 60 -4.34 -2.33 -3.31
CA LEU A 60 -5.45 -2.95 -4.01
C LEU A 60 -5.51 -2.49 -5.47
N SER A 61 -6.25 -3.24 -6.28
CA SER A 61 -6.52 -2.82 -7.66
C SER A 61 -7.63 -1.78 -7.65
N LEU A 62 -7.43 -0.69 -8.39
CA LEU A 62 -8.40 0.37 -8.60
C LEU A 62 -8.95 0.25 -10.02
N GLY A 63 -10.25 0.45 -10.17
CA GLY A 63 -10.95 0.26 -11.43
C GLY A 63 -12.37 0.79 -11.32
N ILE A 64 -13.13 0.62 -12.38
CA ILE A 64 -14.53 1.01 -12.46
C ILE A 64 -15.38 -0.21 -12.82
N GLU A 65 -16.65 -0.16 -12.45
CA GLU A 65 -17.64 -1.12 -12.94
C GLU A 65 -17.97 -0.84 -14.41
N THR A 66 -18.06 -1.90 -15.20
CA THR A 66 -18.43 -1.86 -16.63
C THR A 66 -19.63 -2.77 -16.86
N LEU A 67 -20.24 -2.69 -18.05
CA LEU A 67 -21.45 -3.44 -18.40
C LEU A 67 -21.39 -4.91 -17.95
N GLY A 68 -22.46 -5.36 -17.32
CA GLY A 68 -22.56 -6.73 -16.79
C GLY A 68 -21.97 -6.92 -15.40
N GLY A 69 -21.73 -5.83 -14.65
CA GLY A 69 -21.18 -5.91 -13.29
C GLY A 69 -19.70 -6.28 -13.25
N ILE A 70 -18.99 -6.09 -14.36
CA ILE A 70 -17.59 -6.49 -14.49
C ILE A 70 -16.70 -5.36 -13.96
N PHE A 71 -15.88 -5.67 -12.96
CA PHE A 71 -14.87 -4.75 -12.46
C PHE A 71 -13.66 -4.67 -13.42
N THR A 72 -13.60 -3.60 -14.20
CA THR A 72 -12.49 -3.33 -15.11
C THR A 72 -11.39 -2.56 -14.37
N ARG A 73 -10.27 -3.24 -14.13
CA ARG A 73 -9.10 -2.68 -13.43
C ARG A 73 -8.38 -1.64 -14.30
N LEU A 74 -8.10 -0.48 -13.72
CA LEU A 74 -7.31 0.59 -14.33
C LEU A 74 -5.89 0.62 -13.76
N ILE A 75 -5.76 0.55 -12.44
CA ILE A 75 -4.47 0.49 -11.73
C ILE A 75 -4.44 -0.82 -10.97
N ASN A 76 -3.48 -1.69 -11.27
CA ASN A 76 -3.36 -2.97 -10.59
C ASN A 76 -2.83 -2.81 -9.17
N ARG A 77 -3.14 -3.77 -8.29
CA ARG A 77 -2.48 -3.85 -6.97
C ARG A 77 -0.96 -3.95 -7.15
N ASN A 78 -0.22 -3.46 -6.17
CA ASN A 78 1.23 -3.36 -6.15
C ASN A 78 1.81 -2.48 -7.27
N THR A 79 1.06 -1.52 -7.80
CA THR A 79 1.58 -0.54 -8.77
C THR A 79 2.30 0.58 -8.04
N THR A 80 3.54 0.90 -8.41
CA THR A 80 4.33 2.00 -7.82
C THR A 80 3.65 3.35 -7.98
N ILE A 81 3.62 4.15 -6.92
CA ILE A 81 3.11 5.52 -6.91
C ILE A 81 4.28 6.53 -6.85
N PRO A 82 4.13 7.71 -7.47
CA PRO A 82 2.95 8.23 -8.18
C PRO A 82 2.73 7.58 -9.56
N THR A 83 1.46 7.34 -9.93
CA THR A 83 1.09 6.75 -11.22
C THR A 83 -0.19 7.36 -11.79
N LYS A 84 -0.35 7.32 -13.11
CA LYS A 84 -1.55 7.77 -13.82
C LYS A 84 -1.89 6.75 -14.91
N LYS A 85 -3.17 6.36 -14.98
CA LYS A 85 -3.71 5.54 -16.06
C LYS A 85 -4.93 6.24 -16.66
N SER A 86 -5.06 6.16 -17.97
CA SER A 86 -6.24 6.63 -18.70
C SER A 86 -6.67 5.56 -19.69
N GLN A 87 -7.97 5.36 -19.79
CA GLN A 87 -8.60 4.42 -20.71
C GLN A 87 -9.90 5.04 -21.21
N VAL A 88 -10.17 4.88 -22.51
CA VAL A 88 -11.40 5.38 -23.14
C VAL A 88 -12.49 4.33 -22.98
N PHE A 89 -13.67 4.75 -22.53
CA PHE A 89 -14.87 3.94 -22.42
C PHE A 89 -15.97 4.51 -23.32
N SER A 90 -16.98 3.70 -23.64
CA SER A 90 -18.13 4.10 -24.45
C SER A 90 -19.44 3.66 -23.80
N THR A 91 -20.56 4.12 -24.35
CA THR A 91 -21.90 3.80 -23.87
C THR A 91 -22.23 2.32 -24.11
N ALA A 92 -23.05 1.76 -23.22
CA ALA A 92 -23.46 0.36 -23.30
C ALA A 92 -24.74 0.14 -24.12
N ALA A 93 -25.50 1.22 -24.40
CA ALA A 93 -26.74 1.18 -25.18
C ALA A 93 -26.88 2.40 -26.10
N ASP A 94 -27.66 2.25 -27.17
CA ASP A 94 -27.96 3.32 -28.12
C ASP A 94 -28.74 4.46 -27.44
N ASN A 95 -28.40 5.70 -27.78
CA ASN A 95 -28.99 6.92 -27.21
C ASN A 95 -28.86 7.05 -25.67
N GLN A 96 -27.92 6.32 -25.05
CA GLN A 96 -27.63 6.49 -23.62
C GLN A 96 -27.09 7.90 -23.35
N THR A 97 -27.83 8.69 -22.58
CA THR A 97 -27.53 10.11 -22.31
C THR A 97 -26.56 10.35 -21.15
N GLN A 98 -26.35 9.36 -20.29
CA GLN A 98 -25.47 9.47 -19.11
C GLN A 98 -24.67 8.19 -18.89
N VAL A 99 -23.41 8.35 -18.46
CA VAL A 99 -22.54 7.26 -17.99
C VAL A 99 -22.25 7.50 -16.51
N GLY A 100 -22.48 6.48 -15.68
CA GLY A 100 -22.07 6.50 -14.27
C GLY A 100 -20.60 6.06 -14.14
N ILE A 101 -19.88 6.67 -13.19
CA ILE A 101 -18.51 6.31 -12.81
C ILE A 101 -18.51 5.93 -11.35
#